data_AF-A0A371WIH3-F1
#
_entry.id   AF-A0A371WIH3-F1
#
_cell.length_a   1.000
_cell.length_b   1.000
_cell.length_c   1.000
_cell.angle_alpha   90.00
_cell.angle_beta   90.00
_cell.angle_gamma   90.00
#
_symmetry.space_group_name_H-M   'P 1'
#
loop_
_entity.id
_entity.type
_entity.pdbx_description
1 polymer ?
#
loop_
_entity_poly.entity_id
_entity_poly.type
_entity_poly.pdbx_seq_one_letter_code
_entity_poly.pdbx_strand_id
1 'polypeptide(L)'
;MTQFDPSLLPHLAPSAAAVAQLQDDLRIRAVRTERWVGFSRARHVLEHLQSLRDDPPSTRPPGIAVFAHSGMGKTMLVEKFRRNNPPTNHLAHGVESTPVISITLTSRPNERRIYAQLLAALDIGIDQRAATLADLEGRAVRLLKQAGVRVLVFDEIHNLLAGSPREQRVVLQLLRFLSNELKASLVCLGIAEAREAIAGDVQLARRLDQIALPRWKADAEFQALISAVLRSLPLRHPSALSAQSIRHIARVSEGITAKIFSMMNQLAIEAIRNGTDRIIDDAVEAWKPAIEKEAAFA
;
A
#
# COMPACT_ATOMS: atom_id res chain seq x y z
N MET A 1 -23.40 -16.66 26.26
CA MET A 1 -22.71 -15.66 25.43
C MET A 1 -22.03 -14.70 26.38
N THR A 2 -20.74 -14.92 26.66
CA THR A 2 -19.94 -14.05 27.53
C THR A 2 -19.83 -12.68 26.87
N GLN A 3 -20.27 -11.63 27.55
CA GLN A 3 -20.16 -10.25 27.07
C GLN A 3 -18.68 -9.89 26.89
N PHE A 4 -18.35 -9.38 25.70
CA PHE A 4 -17.02 -8.91 25.32
C PHE A 4 -16.70 -7.64 26.10
N ASP A 5 -15.71 -7.70 27.00
CA ASP A 5 -15.19 -6.51 27.67
C ASP A 5 -13.80 -6.14 27.10
N PRO A 6 -13.72 -5.20 26.15
CA PRO A 6 -12.45 -4.73 25.61
C PRO A 6 -11.58 -3.97 26.63
N SER A 7 -12.10 -3.61 27.81
CA SER A 7 -11.32 -2.96 28.87
C SER A 7 -10.28 -3.89 29.53
N LEU A 8 -10.42 -5.22 29.34
CA LEU A 8 -9.54 -6.22 29.95
C LEU A 8 -8.11 -6.26 29.36
N LEU A 9 -7.88 -5.69 28.17
CA LEU A 9 -6.57 -5.73 27.47
C LEU A 9 -6.18 -4.33 26.94
N PRO A 10 -5.88 -3.36 27.83
CA PRO A 10 -5.65 -1.95 27.45
C PRO A 10 -4.38 -1.73 26.62
N HIS A 11 -3.44 -2.69 26.63
CA HIS A 11 -2.25 -2.68 25.79
C HIS A 11 -2.55 -3.02 24.33
N LEU A 12 -3.75 -3.49 23.98
CA LEU A 12 -4.12 -3.83 22.61
C LEU A 12 -4.95 -2.73 21.94
N ALA A 13 -4.94 -2.72 20.60
CA ALA A 13 -5.95 -2.01 19.83
C ALA A 13 -7.31 -2.72 19.99
N PRO A 14 -8.46 -2.01 19.94
CA PRO A 14 -9.77 -2.61 20.18
C PRO A 14 -10.07 -3.84 19.32
N SER A 15 -9.70 -3.81 18.03
CA SER A 15 -9.86 -4.94 17.12
C SER A 15 -8.99 -6.15 17.51
N ALA A 16 -7.78 -5.92 18.03
CA ALA A 16 -6.90 -6.98 18.50
C ALA A 16 -7.36 -7.55 19.85
N ALA A 17 -7.88 -6.71 20.74
CA ALA A 17 -8.46 -7.13 22.02
C ALA A 17 -9.65 -8.07 21.83
N ALA A 18 -10.55 -7.77 20.89
CA ALA A 18 -11.67 -8.66 20.55
C ALA A 18 -11.19 -10.03 20.05
N VAL A 19 -10.14 -10.06 19.21
CA VAL A 19 -9.56 -11.31 18.70
C VAL A 19 -8.85 -12.10 19.81
N ALA A 20 -8.17 -11.44 20.74
CA ALA A 20 -7.43 -12.10 21.83
C ALA A 20 -8.31 -12.94 22.77
N GLN A 21 -9.61 -12.68 22.79
CA GLN A 21 -10.61 -13.44 23.56
C GLN A 21 -11.09 -14.72 22.84
N LEU A 22 -10.72 -14.92 21.58
CA LEU A 22 -11.08 -16.11 20.81
C LEU A 22 -10.17 -17.31 21.16
N GLN A 23 -10.53 -18.48 20.65
CA GLN A 23 -9.68 -19.67 20.69
C GLN A 23 -8.41 -19.48 19.87
N ASP A 24 -7.35 -20.20 20.24
CA ASP A 24 -6.00 -19.99 19.70
C ASP A 24 -5.91 -20.18 18.18
N ASP A 25 -6.66 -21.14 17.60
CA ASP A 25 -6.71 -21.33 16.15
C ASP A 25 -7.25 -20.09 15.40
N LEU A 26 -8.28 -19.44 15.95
CA LEU A 26 -8.85 -18.22 15.38
C LEU A 26 -7.89 -17.04 15.56
N ARG A 27 -7.18 -16.97 16.69
CA ARG A 27 -6.15 -15.94 16.94
C ARG A 27 -4.98 -16.08 15.98
N ILE A 28 -4.46 -17.30 15.79
CA ILE A 28 -3.38 -17.61 14.83
C ILE A 28 -3.82 -17.28 13.41
N ARG A 29 -5.06 -17.63 13.03
CA ARG A 29 -5.62 -17.26 11.72
C ARG A 29 -5.66 -15.74 11.55
N ALA A 30 -6.12 -15.01 12.55
CA ALA A 30 -6.14 -13.54 12.52
C ALA A 30 -4.73 -12.93 12.46
N VAL A 31 -3.72 -13.54 13.08
CA VAL A 31 -2.33 -13.09 12.96
C VAL A 31 -1.82 -13.22 11.53
N ARG A 32 -2.21 -14.30 10.84
CA ARG A 32 -1.83 -14.57 9.44
C ARG A 32 -2.56 -13.68 8.44
N THR A 33 -3.73 -13.15 8.79
CA THR A 33 -4.43 -12.19 7.93
C THR A 33 -3.76 -10.82 7.94
N GLU A 34 -3.79 -10.16 6.79
CA GLU A 34 -3.26 -8.80 6.64
C GLU A 34 -4.01 -7.82 7.54
N ARG A 35 -3.25 -7.01 8.28
CA ARG A 35 -3.78 -6.02 9.22
C ARG A 35 -3.19 -4.67 8.90
N TRP A 36 -4.04 -3.64 8.93
CA TRP A 36 -3.58 -2.26 8.82
C TRP A 36 -2.98 -1.81 10.14
N VAL A 37 -1.73 -1.35 10.11
CA VAL A 37 -1.06 -0.70 11.24
C VAL A 37 -0.69 0.70 10.81
N GLY A 38 -1.40 1.69 11.36
CA GLY A 38 -1.09 3.10 11.13
C GLY A 38 0.14 3.52 11.93
N PHE A 39 1.25 3.80 11.25
CA PHE A 39 2.41 4.50 11.81
C PHE A 39 2.52 5.89 11.18
N SER A 40 3.31 6.79 11.77
CA SER A 40 3.33 8.23 11.44
C SER A 40 3.54 8.50 9.95
N ARG A 41 4.61 7.97 9.33
CA ARG A 41 4.84 8.05 7.87
C ARG A 41 3.64 7.59 7.03
N ALA A 42 3.02 6.46 7.40
CA ALA A 42 1.88 5.93 6.65
C ALA A 42 0.64 6.84 6.76
N ARG A 43 0.37 7.39 7.95
CA ARG A 43 -0.72 8.35 8.15
C ARG A 43 -0.51 9.61 7.33
N HIS A 44 0.70 10.18 7.36
CA HIS A 44 1.04 11.37 6.59
C HIS A 44 0.84 11.17 5.07
N VAL A 45 1.26 10.01 4.53
CA VAL A 45 0.99 9.69 3.11
C VAL A 45 -0.51 9.57 2.85
N LEU A 46 -1.26 8.87 3.71
CA LEU A 46 -2.71 8.72 3.54
C LEU A 46 -3.45 10.05 3.63
N GLU A 47 -3.06 10.95 4.54
CA GLU A 47 -3.61 12.30 4.67
C GLU A 47 -3.38 13.10 3.38
N HIS A 48 -2.19 13.02 2.79
CA HIS A 48 -1.91 13.67 1.51
C HIS A 48 -2.73 13.06 0.37
N LEU A 49 -2.83 11.72 0.28
CA LEU A 49 -3.69 11.05 -0.70
C LEU A 49 -5.16 11.44 -0.54
N GLN A 50 -5.62 11.61 0.71
CA GLN A 50 -6.96 12.05 1.04
C GLN A 50 -7.21 13.48 0.57
N SER A 51 -6.25 14.39 0.78
CA SER A 51 -6.30 15.76 0.24
C SER A 51 -6.46 15.77 -1.28
N LEU A 52 -5.70 14.95 -2.01
CA LEU A 52 -5.79 14.88 -3.48
C LEU A 52 -7.19 14.45 -3.97
N ARG A 53 -7.89 13.60 -3.21
CA ARG A 53 -9.29 13.24 -3.52
C ARG A 53 -10.24 14.41 -3.30
N ASP A 54 -10.02 15.13 -2.20
CA ASP A 54 -10.91 16.17 -1.68
C ASP A 54 -10.77 17.51 -2.40
N ASP A 55 -9.58 17.78 -2.95
CA ASP A 55 -9.33 18.96 -3.76
C ASP A 55 -10.36 19.09 -4.89
N PRO A 56 -10.78 20.30 -5.27
CA PRO A 56 -11.70 20.48 -6.39
C PRO A 56 -11.04 20.13 -7.74
N PRO A 57 -11.81 19.74 -8.76
CA PRO A 57 -11.26 19.51 -10.10
C PRO A 57 -10.56 20.76 -10.65
N SER A 58 -9.31 20.59 -11.09
CA SER A 58 -8.46 21.66 -11.63
C SER A 58 -8.01 21.34 -13.06
N THR A 59 -7.67 22.37 -13.84
CA THR A 59 -7.04 22.21 -15.16
C THR A 59 -5.64 21.59 -15.06
N ARG A 60 -5.01 21.71 -13.89
CA ARG A 60 -3.72 21.09 -13.57
C ARG A 60 -3.80 20.47 -12.17
N PRO A 61 -4.36 19.26 -12.04
CA PRO A 61 -4.47 18.58 -10.75
C PRO A 61 -3.08 18.35 -10.14
N PRO A 62 -2.93 18.53 -8.82
CA PRO A 62 -1.73 18.09 -8.12
C PRO A 62 -1.62 16.56 -8.14
N GLY A 63 -0.44 16.03 -7.89
CA GLY A 63 -0.23 14.61 -7.71
C GLY A 63 0.97 14.34 -6.82
N ILE A 64 1.24 13.06 -6.57
CA ILE A 64 2.31 12.62 -5.69
C ILE A 64 3.02 11.39 -6.27
N ALA A 65 4.34 11.34 -6.10
CA ALA A 65 5.15 10.16 -6.31
C ALA A 65 5.73 9.67 -4.98
N VAL A 66 5.42 8.42 -4.62
CA VAL A 66 5.91 7.77 -3.39
C VAL A 66 6.98 6.75 -3.75
N PHE A 67 8.21 7.01 -3.32
CA PHE A 67 9.37 6.16 -3.59
C PHE A 67 9.79 5.39 -2.34
N ALA A 68 9.85 4.06 -2.45
CA ALA A 68 10.27 3.19 -1.37
C ALA A 68 10.83 1.88 -1.91
N HIS A 69 11.71 1.23 -1.14
CA HIS A 69 12.15 -0.12 -1.44
C HIS A 69 10.96 -1.10 -1.56
N SER A 70 11.17 -2.23 -2.23
CA SER A 70 10.19 -3.32 -2.23
C SER A 70 9.91 -3.79 -0.80
N GLY A 71 8.65 -4.12 -0.52
CA GLY A 71 8.22 -4.53 0.81
C GLY A 71 8.06 -3.41 1.85
N MET A 72 8.18 -2.12 1.49
CA MET A 72 7.98 -1.01 2.44
C MET A 72 6.52 -0.66 2.73
N GLY A 73 5.55 -1.33 2.08
CA GLY A 73 4.11 -1.13 2.30
C GLY A 73 3.42 -0.14 1.35
N LYS A 74 4.01 0.14 0.18
CA LYS A 74 3.42 1.00 -0.87
C LYS A 74 2.03 0.51 -1.30
N THR A 75 1.91 -0.76 -1.70
CA THR A 75 0.64 -1.36 -2.09
C THR A 75 -0.38 -1.36 -0.93
N MET A 76 0.07 -1.59 0.31
CA MET A 76 -0.79 -1.50 1.49
C MET A 76 -1.36 -0.09 1.72
N LEU A 77 -0.59 0.96 1.42
CA LEU A 77 -1.06 2.35 1.47
C LEU A 77 -2.18 2.58 0.45
N VAL A 78 -2.00 2.10 -0.79
CA VAL A 78 -3.03 2.20 -1.84
C VAL A 78 -4.30 1.45 -1.45
N GLU A 79 -4.17 0.20 -1.01
CA GLU A 79 -5.30 -0.62 -0.61
C GLU A 79 -6.04 -0.04 0.60
N LYS A 80 -5.32 0.62 1.52
CA LYS A 80 -5.96 1.36 2.62
C LYS A 80 -6.67 2.62 2.09
N PHE A 81 -6.06 3.36 1.19
CA PHE A 81 -6.65 4.55 0.57
C PHE A 81 -7.92 4.21 -0.20
N ARG A 82 -7.92 3.14 -1.00
CA ARG A 82 -9.11 2.64 -1.72
C ARG A 82 -10.22 2.21 -0.78
N ARG A 83 -9.90 1.46 0.29
CA ARG A 83 -10.90 1.04 1.30
C ARG A 83 -11.53 2.22 2.04
N ASN A 84 -10.80 3.31 2.21
CA ASN A 84 -11.34 4.54 2.79
C ASN A 84 -12.21 5.34 1.79
N ASN A 85 -12.17 4.95 0.50
CA ASN A 85 -12.81 5.63 -0.61
C ASN A 85 -13.57 4.61 -1.50
N PRO A 86 -14.52 3.85 -0.92
CA PRO A 86 -15.23 2.82 -1.66
C PRO A 86 -16.08 3.45 -2.78
N PRO A 87 -16.41 2.68 -3.83
CA PRO A 87 -17.41 3.09 -4.80
C PRO A 87 -18.72 3.44 -4.09
N THR A 88 -19.37 4.52 -4.53
CA THR A 88 -20.65 4.98 -3.98
C THR A 88 -21.71 4.93 -5.05
N ASN A 89 -22.82 4.23 -4.77
CA ASN A 89 -23.99 4.24 -5.64
C ASN A 89 -24.80 5.51 -5.42
N HIS A 90 -24.81 6.41 -6.40
CA HIS A 90 -25.77 7.50 -6.42
C HIS A 90 -27.11 6.98 -6.94
N LEU A 91 -27.97 6.54 -6.01
CA LEU A 91 -29.32 6.02 -6.26
C LEU A 91 -30.19 6.95 -7.14
N ALA A 92 -29.91 8.25 -7.14
CA ALA A 92 -30.64 9.24 -7.93
C ALA A 92 -30.36 9.20 -9.44
N HIS A 93 -29.21 8.64 -9.87
CA HIS A 93 -28.78 8.66 -11.28
C HIS A 93 -28.38 7.28 -11.82
N GLY A 94 -28.37 6.23 -10.98
CA GLY A 94 -27.99 4.88 -11.40
C GLY A 94 -26.51 4.75 -11.80
N VAL A 95 -25.68 5.74 -11.45
CA VAL A 95 -24.25 5.75 -11.76
C VAL A 95 -23.46 5.44 -10.49
N GLU A 96 -22.67 4.37 -10.56
CA GLU A 96 -21.65 4.05 -9.57
C GLU A 96 -20.48 5.02 -9.70
N SER A 97 -20.18 5.76 -8.64
CA SER A 97 -19.05 6.68 -8.59
C SER A 97 -17.87 5.98 -7.93
N THR A 98 -16.76 5.85 -8.65
CA THR A 98 -15.51 5.23 -8.19
C THR A 98 -14.41 6.30 -8.16
N PRO A 99 -14.24 7.03 -7.04
CA PRO A 99 -13.35 8.19 -7.00
C PRO A 99 -11.87 7.84 -7.11
N VAL A 100 -11.48 6.60 -6.80
CA VAL A 100 -10.09 6.14 -6.80
C VAL A 100 -9.97 4.87 -7.64
N ILE A 101 -9.19 4.94 -8.71
CA ILE A 101 -8.82 3.79 -9.53
C ILE A 101 -7.32 3.54 -9.38
N SER A 102 -6.95 2.29 -9.18
CA SER A 102 -5.56 1.86 -9.08
C SER A 102 -5.26 0.76 -10.08
N ILE A 103 -4.11 0.86 -10.74
CA ILE A 103 -3.55 -0.23 -11.53
C ILE A 103 -2.09 -0.45 -11.13
N THR A 104 -1.62 -1.69 -11.29
CA THR A 104 -0.20 -2.03 -11.13
C THR A 104 0.41 -2.17 -12.51
N LEU A 105 1.39 -1.33 -12.83
CA LEU A 105 2.10 -1.44 -14.10
C LEU A 105 2.86 -2.76 -14.14
N THR A 106 2.62 -3.58 -15.14
CA THR A 106 3.36 -4.82 -15.38
C THR A 106 4.60 -4.55 -16.23
N SER A 107 5.53 -5.51 -16.31
CA SER A 107 6.72 -5.39 -17.16
C SER A 107 6.38 -4.99 -18.60
N ARG A 108 7.11 -3.99 -19.13
CA ARG A 108 6.86 -3.35 -20.44
C ARG A 108 5.41 -2.83 -20.58
N PRO A 109 5.05 -1.79 -19.81
CA PRO A 109 3.75 -1.15 -19.95
C PRO A 109 3.64 -0.47 -21.33
N ASN A 110 2.45 -0.52 -21.92
CA ASN A 110 2.11 0.22 -23.13
C ASN A 110 0.69 0.78 -23.01
N GLU A 111 0.34 1.72 -23.88
CA GLU A 111 -0.92 2.47 -23.79
C GLU A 111 -2.14 1.54 -23.81
N ARG A 112 -2.18 0.56 -24.72
CA ARG A 112 -3.26 -0.43 -24.81
C ARG A 112 -3.44 -1.19 -23.50
N ARG A 113 -2.34 -1.67 -22.90
CA ARG A 113 -2.39 -2.41 -21.62
C ARG A 113 -2.88 -1.53 -20.48
N ILE A 114 -2.44 -0.27 -20.44
CA ILE A 114 -2.87 0.68 -19.40
C ILE A 114 -4.37 0.95 -19.52
N TYR A 115 -4.88 1.26 -20.71
CA TYR A 115 -6.33 1.44 -20.92
C TYR A 115 -7.12 0.19 -20.54
N ALA A 116 -6.65 -0.99 -20.94
CA ALA A 116 -7.30 -2.25 -20.59
C ALA A 116 -7.32 -2.50 -19.06
N GLN A 117 -6.24 -2.20 -18.35
CA GLN A 117 -6.17 -2.33 -16.89
C GLN A 117 -7.09 -1.33 -16.18
N LEU A 118 -7.16 -0.08 -16.67
CA LEU A 118 -8.06 0.94 -16.11
C LEU A 118 -9.52 0.54 -16.27
N LEU A 119 -9.88 -0.02 -17.43
CA LEU A 119 -11.23 -0.50 -17.70
C LEU A 119 -11.57 -1.75 -16.87
N ALA A 120 -10.62 -2.68 -16.73
CA ALA A 120 -10.77 -3.83 -15.84
C ALA A 120 -10.93 -3.41 -14.37
N ALA A 121 -10.26 -2.34 -13.93
CA ALA A 121 -10.42 -1.80 -12.58
C ALA A 121 -11.79 -1.13 -12.31
N LEU A 122 -12.58 -0.89 -13.37
CA LEU A 122 -13.99 -0.51 -13.30
C LEU A 122 -14.94 -1.72 -13.45
N ASP A 123 -14.42 -2.95 -13.33
CA ASP A 123 -15.15 -4.20 -13.57
C ASP A 123 -15.72 -4.33 -15.00
N ILE A 124 -15.10 -3.64 -15.97
CA ILE A 124 -15.50 -3.68 -17.39
C ILE A 124 -14.58 -4.65 -18.15
N GLY A 125 -15.12 -5.81 -18.51
CA GLY A 125 -14.46 -6.76 -19.39
C GLY A 125 -14.35 -6.25 -20.83
N ILE A 126 -13.17 -6.35 -21.43
CA ILE A 126 -12.93 -5.92 -22.82
C ILE A 126 -12.14 -6.96 -23.58
N ASP A 127 -12.61 -7.29 -24.78
CA ASP A 127 -11.81 -8.01 -25.76
C ASP A 127 -10.75 -7.07 -26.36
N GLN A 128 -9.52 -7.17 -25.85
CA GLN A 128 -8.40 -6.33 -26.25
C GLN A 128 -7.97 -6.53 -27.71
N ARG A 129 -8.34 -7.66 -28.34
CA ARG A 129 -7.90 -8.01 -29.70
C ARG A 129 -8.80 -7.39 -30.78
N ALA A 130 -10.05 -7.09 -30.44
CA ALA A 130 -11.03 -6.57 -31.38
C ALA A 130 -11.06 -5.03 -31.47
N ALA A 131 -10.49 -4.31 -30.49
CA ALA A 131 -10.58 -2.86 -30.40
C ALA A 131 -9.31 -2.15 -30.89
N THR A 132 -9.49 -1.05 -31.64
CA THR A 132 -8.37 -0.17 -31.99
C THR A 132 -7.87 0.59 -30.74
N LEU A 133 -6.67 1.18 -30.80
CA LEU A 133 -6.16 1.98 -29.68
C LEU A 133 -7.04 3.21 -29.43
N ALA A 134 -7.53 3.87 -30.49
CA ALA A 134 -8.43 5.02 -30.39
C ALA A 134 -9.76 4.65 -29.74
N ASP A 135 -10.33 3.48 -30.07
CA ASP A 135 -11.57 3.00 -29.43
C ASP A 135 -11.36 2.72 -27.94
N LEU A 136 -10.22 2.11 -27.58
CA LEU A 136 -9.89 1.85 -26.18
C LEU A 136 -9.70 3.14 -25.39
N GLU A 137 -8.97 4.10 -25.95
CA GLU A 137 -8.78 5.42 -25.35
C GLU A 137 -10.11 6.14 -25.14
N GLY A 138 -10.91 6.30 -26.20
CA GLY A 138 -12.18 7.00 -26.13
C GLY A 138 -13.15 6.35 -25.13
N ARG A 139 -13.18 5.01 -25.08
CA ARG A 139 -13.96 4.28 -24.08
C ARG A 139 -13.43 4.46 -22.67
N ALA A 140 -12.12 4.30 -22.45
CA ALA A 140 -11.48 4.48 -21.15
C ALA A 140 -11.78 5.86 -20.57
N VAL A 141 -11.46 6.92 -21.34
CA VAL A 141 -11.62 8.30 -20.89
C VAL A 141 -13.09 8.60 -20.58
N ARG A 142 -14.02 8.19 -21.44
CA ARG A 142 -15.45 8.40 -21.22
C ARG A 142 -15.95 7.70 -19.94
N LEU A 143 -15.59 6.43 -19.75
CA LEU A 143 -16.05 5.63 -18.61
C LEU A 143 -15.43 6.10 -17.30
N LEU A 144 -14.13 6.47 -17.29
CA LEU A 144 -13.47 7.05 -16.11
C LEU A 144 -14.09 8.41 -15.73
N LYS A 145 -14.45 9.25 -16.72
CA LYS A 145 -15.19 10.51 -16.48
C LYS A 145 -16.58 10.23 -15.89
N GLN A 146 -17.31 9.27 -16.42
CA GLN A 146 -18.65 8.89 -15.94
C GLN A 146 -18.61 8.32 -14.53
N ALA A 147 -17.59 7.51 -14.22
CA ALA A 147 -17.36 6.96 -12.88
C ALA A 147 -16.87 8.03 -11.88
N GLY A 148 -16.67 9.29 -12.29
CA GLY A 148 -16.27 10.37 -11.39
C GLY A 148 -14.88 10.18 -10.79
N VAL A 149 -13.96 9.54 -11.51
CA VAL A 149 -12.59 9.27 -11.01
C VAL A 149 -11.89 10.59 -10.69
N ARG A 150 -11.42 10.71 -9.44
CA ARG A 150 -10.68 11.87 -8.92
C ARG A 150 -9.20 11.60 -8.76
N VAL A 151 -8.82 10.35 -8.51
CA VAL A 151 -7.43 9.93 -8.31
C VAL A 151 -7.13 8.68 -9.12
N LEU A 152 -6.05 8.75 -9.91
CA LEU A 152 -5.47 7.60 -10.60
C LEU A 152 -4.17 7.18 -9.93
N VAL A 153 -4.13 5.93 -9.48
CA VAL A 153 -2.97 5.32 -8.84
C VAL A 153 -2.27 4.36 -9.79
N PHE A 154 -0.97 4.56 -9.99
CA PHE A 154 -0.08 3.71 -10.76
C PHE A 154 0.96 3.11 -9.82
N ASP A 155 0.72 1.87 -9.37
CA ASP A 155 1.69 1.11 -8.59
C ASP A 155 2.76 0.49 -9.50
N GLU A 156 3.93 0.22 -8.93
CA GLU A 156 5.09 -0.33 -9.62
C GLU A 156 5.54 0.50 -10.85
N ILE A 157 5.54 1.85 -10.73
CA ILE A 157 5.88 2.78 -11.83
C ILE A 157 7.30 2.55 -12.40
N HIS A 158 8.19 1.91 -11.64
CA HIS A 158 9.52 1.53 -12.10
C HIS A 158 9.51 0.46 -13.20
N ASN A 159 8.39 -0.22 -13.45
CA ASN A 159 8.27 -1.14 -14.59
C ASN A 159 8.34 -0.43 -15.95
N LEU A 160 8.27 0.91 -15.99
CA LEU A 160 8.67 1.72 -17.13
C LEU A 160 10.11 1.46 -17.58
N LEU A 161 11.02 1.21 -16.62
CA LEU A 161 12.45 1.01 -16.87
C LEU A 161 12.75 -0.24 -17.70
N ALA A 162 11.80 -1.18 -17.80
CA ALA A 162 11.91 -2.34 -18.67
C ALA A 162 11.76 -2.02 -20.18
N GLY A 163 11.31 -0.81 -20.51
CA GLY A 163 11.21 -0.28 -21.87
C GLY A 163 12.33 0.69 -22.22
N SER A 164 12.50 0.93 -23.51
CA SER A 164 13.39 1.95 -24.06
C SER A 164 13.00 3.36 -23.59
N PRO A 165 13.93 4.35 -23.60
CA PRO A 165 13.60 5.74 -23.25
C PRO A 165 12.44 6.34 -24.06
N ARG A 166 12.24 5.88 -25.31
CA ARG A 166 11.10 6.29 -26.13
C ARG A 166 9.78 5.73 -25.56
N GLU A 167 9.74 4.45 -25.22
CA GLU A 167 8.56 3.81 -24.61
C GLU A 167 8.22 4.41 -23.25
N GLN A 168 9.25 4.69 -22.42
CA GLN A 168 9.07 5.40 -21.14
C GLN A 168 8.37 6.74 -21.35
N ARG A 169 8.84 7.57 -22.31
CA ARG A 169 8.23 8.87 -22.62
C ARG A 169 6.78 8.73 -23.08
N VAL A 170 6.47 7.75 -23.93
CA VAL A 170 5.08 7.52 -24.39
C VAL A 170 4.16 7.24 -23.21
N VAL A 171 4.57 6.38 -22.28
CA VAL A 171 3.73 6.10 -21.11
C VAL A 171 3.61 7.31 -20.18
N LEU A 172 4.69 8.05 -19.92
CA LEU A 172 4.62 9.27 -19.08
C LEU A 172 3.72 10.36 -19.71
N GLN A 173 3.74 10.47 -21.04
CA GLN A 173 2.83 11.33 -21.80
C GLN A 173 1.37 10.86 -21.67
N LEU A 174 1.11 9.55 -21.71
CA LEU A 174 -0.21 9.00 -21.44
C LEU A 174 -0.69 9.32 -20.03
N LEU A 175 0.16 9.15 -19.00
CA LEU A 175 -0.20 9.51 -17.62
C LEU A 175 -0.55 11.01 -17.53
N ARG A 176 0.22 11.84 -18.23
CA ARG A 176 -0.03 13.28 -18.31
C ARG A 176 -1.36 13.61 -18.97
N PHE A 177 -1.65 12.96 -20.08
CA PHE A 177 -2.90 13.10 -20.82
C PHE A 177 -4.09 12.69 -19.95
N LEU A 178 -4.06 11.51 -19.33
CA LEU A 178 -5.13 11.01 -18.46
C LEU A 178 -5.44 11.97 -17.31
N SER A 179 -4.41 12.48 -16.63
CA SER A 179 -4.59 13.45 -15.54
C SER A 179 -5.31 14.72 -16.01
N ASN A 180 -4.92 15.27 -17.16
CA ASN A 180 -5.50 16.50 -17.70
C ASN A 180 -6.94 16.26 -18.18
N GLU A 181 -7.15 15.18 -18.93
CA GLU A 181 -8.46 14.84 -19.49
C GLU A 181 -9.49 14.56 -18.41
N LEU A 182 -9.12 13.79 -17.39
CA LEU A 182 -10.02 13.42 -16.31
C LEU A 182 -10.11 14.51 -15.22
N LYS A 183 -9.21 15.51 -15.25
CA LYS A 183 -8.97 16.42 -14.12
C LYS A 183 -8.72 15.65 -12.82
N ALA A 184 -7.98 14.55 -12.93
CA ALA A 184 -7.68 13.62 -11.86
C ALA A 184 -6.22 13.76 -11.39
N SER A 185 -6.02 13.66 -10.09
CA SER A 185 -4.71 13.62 -9.46
C SER A 185 -4.00 12.29 -9.77
N LEU A 186 -2.69 12.36 -9.94
CA LEU A 186 -1.84 11.19 -10.17
C LEU A 186 -1.13 10.77 -8.89
N VAL A 187 -1.16 9.48 -8.61
CA VAL A 187 -0.39 8.86 -7.52
C VAL A 187 0.51 7.79 -8.14
N CYS A 188 1.81 8.01 -8.15
CA CYS A 188 2.79 7.05 -8.69
C CYS A 188 3.55 6.39 -7.54
N LEU A 189 3.61 5.06 -7.49
CA LEU A 189 4.36 4.33 -6.47
C LEU A 189 5.45 3.49 -7.10
N GLY A 190 6.67 3.57 -6.59
CA GLY A 190 7.80 2.82 -7.15
C GLY A 190 9.01 2.75 -6.23
N ILE A 191 10.07 2.14 -6.76
CA ILE A 191 11.41 2.21 -6.17
C ILE A 191 12.11 3.51 -6.59
N ALA A 192 13.25 3.83 -5.97
CA ALA A 192 13.92 5.12 -6.12
C ALA A 192 14.33 5.41 -7.59
N GLU A 193 14.68 4.36 -8.32
CA GLU A 193 15.11 4.36 -9.72
C GLU A 193 14.04 4.92 -10.66
N ALA A 194 12.75 4.78 -10.31
CA ALA A 194 11.68 5.39 -11.09
C ALA A 194 11.68 6.92 -11.07
N ARG A 195 12.36 7.54 -10.10
CA ARG A 195 12.44 9.00 -9.99
C ARG A 195 13.05 9.62 -11.24
N GLU A 196 14.11 9.01 -11.77
CA GLU A 196 14.78 9.49 -12.98
C GLU A 196 13.91 9.33 -14.21
N ALA A 197 13.19 8.20 -14.33
CA ALA A 197 12.23 8.00 -15.41
C ALA A 197 11.15 9.10 -15.41
N ILE A 198 10.54 9.38 -14.26
CA ILE A 198 9.53 10.44 -14.11
C ILE A 198 10.13 11.82 -14.44
N ALA A 199 11.36 12.09 -14.01
CA ALA A 199 12.06 13.35 -14.32
C ALA A 199 12.27 13.57 -15.83
N GLY A 200 12.25 12.49 -16.63
CA GLY A 200 12.29 12.55 -18.10
C GLY A 200 11.11 13.28 -18.75
N ASP A 201 9.96 13.42 -18.07
CA ASP A 201 8.87 14.33 -18.46
C ASP A 201 8.78 15.46 -17.42
N VAL A 202 9.41 16.60 -17.73
CA VAL A 202 9.49 17.77 -16.84
C VAL A 202 8.09 18.30 -16.46
N GLN A 203 7.10 18.19 -17.35
CA GLN A 203 5.75 18.68 -17.07
C GLN A 203 5.02 17.78 -16.07
N LEU A 204 5.20 16.47 -16.18
CA LEU A 204 4.71 15.49 -15.21
C LEU A 204 5.46 15.63 -13.88
N ALA A 205 6.79 15.68 -13.88
CA ALA A 205 7.58 15.79 -12.66
C ALA A 205 7.22 17.03 -11.83
N ARG A 206 6.99 18.19 -12.48
CA ARG A 206 6.66 19.46 -11.80
C ARG A 206 5.29 19.51 -11.11
N ARG A 207 4.40 18.53 -11.32
CA ARG A 207 3.11 18.45 -10.61
C ARG A 207 3.07 17.31 -9.59
N LEU A 208 4.12 16.50 -9.53
CA LEU A 208 4.21 15.38 -8.59
C LEU A 208 5.06 15.80 -7.40
N ASP A 209 4.42 16.02 -6.26
CA ASP A 209 5.14 16.08 -4.99
C ASP A 209 5.84 14.75 -4.74
N GLN A 210 7.01 14.76 -4.12
CA GLN A 210 7.81 13.54 -3.92
C GLN A 210 7.91 13.21 -2.44
N ILE A 211 7.47 11.99 -2.08
CA ILE A 211 7.66 11.44 -0.74
C ILE A 211 8.54 10.19 -0.83
N ALA A 212 9.54 10.11 0.04
CA ALA A 212 10.35 8.91 0.21
C ALA A 212 9.93 8.18 1.49
N LEU A 213 9.82 6.86 1.42
CA LEU A 213 9.68 5.99 2.59
C LEU A 213 10.99 5.23 2.77
N PRO A 214 11.94 5.76 3.56
CA PRO A 214 13.22 5.12 3.76
C PRO A 214 13.07 3.86 4.61
N ARG A 215 14.05 2.94 4.48
CA ARG A 215 14.17 1.78 5.35
C ARG A 215 14.20 2.21 6.82
N TRP A 216 13.62 1.40 7.68
CA TRP A 216 13.59 1.67 9.10
C TRP A 216 14.99 1.60 9.72
N LYS A 217 15.28 2.56 10.59
CA LYS A 217 16.44 2.57 11.47
C LYS A 217 15.95 2.46 12.89
N ALA A 218 16.77 1.97 13.82
CA ALA A 218 16.37 1.83 15.22
C ALA A 218 16.30 3.19 15.94
N ASP A 219 15.36 4.03 15.52
CA ASP A 219 15.06 5.37 16.03
C ASP A 219 13.69 5.39 16.74
N ALA A 220 13.29 6.57 17.23
CA ALA A 220 12.01 6.75 17.92
C ALA A 220 10.79 6.42 17.04
N GLU A 221 10.87 6.67 15.73
CA GLU A 221 9.76 6.37 14.83
C GLU A 221 9.60 4.86 14.61
N PHE A 222 10.72 4.14 14.53
CA PHE A 222 10.71 2.69 14.48
C PHE A 222 10.22 2.06 15.79
N GLN A 223 10.60 2.61 16.95
CA GLN A 223 10.03 2.19 18.22
C GLN A 223 8.50 2.36 18.25
N ALA A 224 8.01 3.47 17.71
CA ALA A 224 6.57 3.71 17.57
C ALA A 224 5.91 2.69 16.61
N LEU A 225 6.58 2.32 15.51
CA LEU A 225 6.11 1.23 14.63
C LEU A 225 6.01 -0.09 15.39
N ILE A 226 7.08 -0.52 16.08
CA ILE A 226 7.08 -1.79 16.82
C ILE A 226 5.99 -1.79 17.88
N SER A 227 5.82 -0.68 18.60
CA SER A 227 4.73 -0.51 19.55
C SER A 227 3.36 -0.66 18.87
N ALA A 228 3.13 -0.01 17.73
CA ALA A 228 1.88 -0.12 16.98
C ALA A 228 1.62 -1.55 16.47
N VAL A 229 2.66 -2.27 16.04
CA VAL A 229 2.58 -3.68 15.64
C VAL A 229 2.20 -4.55 16.84
N LEU A 230 2.89 -4.40 17.98
CA LEU A 230 2.59 -5.14 19.21
C LEU A 230 1.14 -4.95 19.67
N ARG A 231 0.63 -3.71 19.63
CA ARG A 231 -0.77 -3.40 19.96
C ARG A 231 -1.77 -4.06 18.99
N SER A 232 -1.36 -4.38 17.77
CA SER A 232 -2.21 -5.03 16.75
C SER A 232 -2.20 -6.56 16.81
N LEU A 233 -1.27 -7.15 17.55
CA LEU A 233 -1.16 -8.59 17.74
C LEU A 233 -2.10 -9.03 18.88
N PRO A 234 -2.94 -10.06 18.69
CA PRO A 234 -3.92 -10.49 19.69
C PRO A 234 -3.26 -11.33 20.79
N LEU A 235 -2.26 -10.78 21.48
CA LEU A 235 -1.52 -11.41 22.58
C LEU A 235 -2.09 -10.97 23.92
N ARG A 236 -2.44 -11.93 24.78
CA ARG A 236 -3.14 -11.66 26.05
C ARG A 236 -2.24 -10.96 27.07
N HIS A 237 -0.93 -11.17 26.99
CA HIS A 237 0.02 -10.52 27.87
C HIS A 237 0.79 -9.39 27.15
N PRO A 238 1.05 -8.26 27.82
CA PRO A 238 1.87 -7.20 27.26
C PRO A 238 3.25 -7.71 26.87
N SER A 239 3.71 -7.31 25.68
CA SER A 239 5.07 -7.56 25.20
C SER A 239 5.89 -6.29 25.39
N ALA A 240 6.93 -6.35 26.21
CA ALA A 240 7.84 -5.24 26.47
C ALA A 240 9.21 -5.63 25.93
N LEU A 241 9.60 -5.06 24.78
CA LEU A 241 10.87 -5.36 24.14
C LEU A 241 11.93 -4.35 24.57
N SER A 242 13.12 -4.85 24.90
CA SER A 242 14.29 -4.03 25.18
C SER A 242 14.74 -3.24 23.95
N ALA A 243 15.50 -2.16 24.18
CA ALA A 243 16.13 -1.42 23.09
C ALA A 243 17.08 -2.29 22.25
N GLN A 244 17.67 -3.34 22.85
CA GLN A 244 18.51 -4.32 22.17
C GLN A 244 17.69 -5.15 21.18
N SER A 245 16.55 -5.71 21.59
CA SER A 245 15.63 -6.43 20.71
C SER A 245 15.11 -5.57 19.58
N ILE A 246 14.76 -4.31 19.84
CA ILE A 246 14.32 -3.38 18.79
C ILE A 246 15.45 -3.15 17.76
N ARG A 247 16.69 -2.91 18.21
CA ARG A 247 17.85 -2.83 17.30
C ARG A 247 18.07 -4.12 16.52
N HIS A 248 17.90 -5.27 17.17
CA HIS A 248 18.02 -6.57 16.54
C HIS A 248 16.99 -6.73 15.41
N ILE A 249 15.71 -6.42 15.67
CA ILE A 249 14.63 -6.47 14.65
C ILE A 249 14.97 -5.59 13.46
N ALA A 250 15.40 -4.34 13.68
CA ALA A 250 15.77 -3.42 12.59
C ALA A 250 16.90 -4.01 11.71
N ARG A 251 17.91 -4.63 12.34
CA ARG A 251 19.05 -5.24 11.66
C ARG A 251 18.67 -6.46 10.84
N VAL A 252 17.99 -7.45 11.45
CA VAL A 252 17.65 -8.71 10.76
C VAL A 252 16.59 -8.53 9.67
N SER A 253 15.73 -7.52 9.82
CA SER A 253 14.77 -7.16 8.79
C SER A 253 15.32 -6.21 7.72
N GLU A 254 16.58 -5.76 7.87
CA GLU A 254 17.19 -4.70 7.05
C GLU A 254 16.34 -3.41 6.98
N GLY A 255 15.49 -3.19 7.98
CA GLY A 255 14.52 -2.10 8.00
C GLY A 255 13.41 -2.20 6.94
N ILE A 256 13.12 -3.38 6.41
CA ILE A 256 12.05 -3.62 5.43
C ILE A 256 10.73 -3.93 6.16
N THR A 257 9.68 -3.14 5.94
CA THR A 257 8.36 -3.29 6.60
C THR A 257 7.81 -4.71 6.50
N ALA A 258 7.82 -5.32 5.32
CA ALA A 258 7.32 -6.69 5.13
C ALA A 258 8.09 -7.73 5.95
N LYS A 259 9.43 -7.60 6.04
CA LYS A 259 10.27 -8.50 6.86
C LYS A 259 9.98 -8.32 8.35
N ILE A 260 9.81 -7.07 8.81
CA ILE A 260 9.43 -6.75 10.21
C ILE A 260 8.10 -7.42 10.55
N PHE A 261 7.06 -7.22 9.73
CA PHE A 261 5.73 -7.80 10.00
C PHE A 261 5.76 -9.33 9.96
N SER A 262 6.50 -9.92 9.02
CA SER A 262 6.69 -11.36 8.96
C SER A 262 7.32 -11.91 10.24
N MET A 263 8.41 -11.31 10.71
CA MET A 263 9.08 -11.70 11.96
C MET A 263 8.12 -11.57 13.15
N MET A 264 7.47 -10.42 13.32
CA MET A 264 6.55 -10.18 14.43
C MET A 264 5.34 -11.13 14.43
N ASN A 265 4.81 -11.47 13.25
CA ASN A 265 3.72 -12.44 13.11
C ASN A 265 4.18 -13.86 13.48
N GLN A 266 5.38 -14.27 13.08
CA GLN A 266 5.93 -15.58 13.45
C GLN A 266 6.12 -15.70 14.96
N LEU A 267 6.73 -14.70 15.58
CA LEU A 267 6.91 -14.62 17.03
C LEU A 267 5.58 -14.65 17.78
N ALA A 268 4.57 -13.93 17.31
CA ALA A 268 3.24 -13.94 17.91
C ALA A 268 2.56 -15.31 17.81
N ILE A 269 2.68 -16.00 16.66
CA ILE A 269 2.11 -17.34 16.48
C ILE A 269 2.79 -18.34 17.40
N GLU A 270 4.11 -18.27 17.54
CA GLU A 270 4.86 -19.13 18.45
C GLU A 270 4.48 -18.89 19.92
N ALA A 271 4.36 -17.62 20.31
CA ALA A 271 3.92 -17.24 21.65
C ALA A 271 2.50 -17.75 21.99
N ILE A 272 1.59 -17.77 21.00
CA ILE A 272 0.25 -18.36 21.19
C ILE A 272 0.36 -19.88 21.35
N ARG A 273 1.14 -20.55 20.49
CA ARG A 273 1.27 -22.02 20.49
C ARG A 273 1.91 -22.59 21.74
N ASN A 274 2.91 -21.91 22.28
CA ASN A 274 3.62 -22.36 23.48
C ASN A 274 2.97 -21.85 24.80
N GLY A 275 1.87 -21.12 24.71
CA GLY A 275 1.13 -20.60 25.86
C GLY A 275 1.77 -19.42 26.59
N THR A 276 2.93 -18.91 26.15
CA THR A 276 3.56 -17.72 26.77
C THR A 276 2.74 -16.46 26.54
N ASP A 277 2.03 -16.38 25.40
CA ASP A 277 1.07 -15.35 25.05
C ASP A 277 1.59 -13.89 25.15
N ARG A 278 2.91 -13.73 24.93
CA ARG A 278 3.65 -12.47 24.77
C ARG A 278 4.94 -12.72 23.99
N ILE A 279 5.44 -11.70 23.29
CA ILE A 279 6.77 -11.72 22.69
C ILE A 279 7.79 -11.26 23.73
N ILE A 280 8.82 -12.07 23.94
CA ILE A 280 9.93 -11.81 24.88
C ILE A 280 11.23 -11.54 24.12
N ASP A 281 12.18 -10.88 24.77
CA ASP A 281 13.49 -10.53 24.20
C ASP A 281 14.24 -11.78 23.68
N ASP A 282 14.32 -12.85 24.46
CA ASP A 282 15.00 -14.10 24.08
C ASP A 282 14.46 -14.68 22.76
N ALA A 283 13.14 -14.60 22.56
CA ALA A 283 12.51 -15.09 21.33
C ALA A 283 12.86 -14.21 20.11
N VAL A 284 12.99 -12.90 20.31
CA VAL A 284 13.45 -11.97 19.26
C VAL A 284 14.89 -12.26 18.86
N GLU A 285 15.76 -12.51 19.84
CA GLU A 285 17.19 -12.77 19.61
C GLU A 285 17.45 -14.16 19.02
N ALA A 286 16.66 -15.16 19.40
CA ALA A 286 16.75 -16.51 18.87
C ALA A 286 16.05 -16.68 17.51
N TRP A 287 15.27 -15.69 17.07
CA TRP A 287 14.47 -15.79 15.85
C TRP A 287 15.34 -16.01 14.62
N LYS A 288 14.92 -16.94 13.77
CA LYS A 288 15.50 -17.20 12.46
C LYS A 288 14.38 -17.22 11.41
N PRO A 289 14.64 -16.71 10.19
CA PRO A 289 13.67 -16.83 9.12
C PRO A 289 13.41 -18.31 8.82
N ALA A 290 12.15 -18.73 8.87
CA ALA A 290 11.75 -20.12 8.60
C ALA A 290 12.18 -20.63 7.20
N ILE A 291 12.39 -19.70 6.26
CA ILE A 291 13.00 -19.95 4.96
C ILE A 291 13.94 -18.76 4.70
N GLU A 292 15.25 -19.01 4.66
CA GLU A 292 16.17 -18.09 4.00
C GLU A 292 15.77 -18.07 2.53
N LYS A 293 14.97 -17.07 2.11
CA LYS A 293 15.03 -16.66 0.71
C LYS A 293 16.42 -16.09 0.56
N GLU A 294 17.37 -16.96 0.18
CA GLU A 294 18.70 -16.56 -0.24
C GLU A 294 18.58 -15.29 -1.06
N ALA A 295 19.52 -14.37 -0.82
CA ALA A 295 19.89 -13.33 -1.74
C ALA A 295 20.46 -13.96 -3.03
N ALA A 296 19.66 -14.76 -3.72
CA ALA A 296 19.84 -15.05 -5.12
C ALA A 296 19.39 -13.78 -5.86
N PHE A 297 20.28 -13.24 -6.70
CA PHE A 297 20.23 -11.92 -7.35
C PHE A 297 20.93 -10.81 -6.53
N ALA A 298 22.24 -11.00 -6.35
CA ALA A 298 23.23 -9.94 -6.49
C ALA A 298 23.24 -9.39 -7.94
#